data_AF-A0A2P2I9Q4-F1
#
_entry.id   AF-A0A2P2I9Q4-F1
#
_cell.length_a   1.000
_cell.length_b   1.000
_cell.length_c   1.000
_cell.angle_alpha   90.00
_cell.angle_beta   90.00
_cell.angle_gamma   90.00
#
_symmetry.space_group_name_H-M   'P 1'
#
loop_
_entity.id
_entity.type
_entity.pdbx_description
1 polymer ?
#
loop_
_entity_poly.entity_id
_entity_poly.type
_entity_poly.pdbx_seq_one_letter_code
_entity_poly.pdbx_strand_id
1 'polypeptide(L)'
;GFDKVFDTNFSADLTIIEEGYELIDRITNGGKLPMITSCSPGWINYVEGYGADLLEHLSTCKSPQQMFGAMSKTYYAEKLNIHPSKIFTVSIMPCTAKKFEANRKEMNSYGFPDV
;
A
#
# COMPACT_ATOMS: atom_id res chain seq x y z
N GLY A 1 -5.39 2.43 25.88
CA GLY A 1 -4.95 1.34 24.99
C GLY A 1 -5.34 1.68 23.57
N PHE A 2 -5.20 0.76 22.60
CA PHE A 2 -5.74 0.95 21.26
C PHE A 2 -7.29 0.82 21.27
N ASP A 3 -8.00 1.74 20.63
CA ASP A 3 -9.47 1.71 20.55
C ASP A 3 -10.00 0.57 19.66
N LYS A 4 -9.19 0.17 18.68
CA LYS A 4 -9.44 -0.91 17.72
C LYS A 4 -8.16 -1.66 17.40
N VAL A 5 -8.29 -2.95 17.11
CA VAL A 5 -7.20 -3.82 16.69
C VAL A 5 -7.59 -4.46 15.37
N PHE A 6 -6.73 -4.30 14.37
CA PHE A 6 -6.90 -4.85 13.02
C PHE A 6 -5.63 -5.58 12.61
N ASP A 7 -5.74 -6.41 11.58
CA ASP A 7 -4.62 -7.19 11.04
C ASP A 7 -4.27 -6.72 9.63
N THR A 8 -2.98 -6.50 9.37
CA THR A 8 -2.47 -6.15 8.03
C THR A 8 -2.65 -7.30 7.04
N ASN A 9 -2.84 -8.54 7.51
CA ASN A 9 -3.17 -9.67 6.66
C ASN A 9 -4.46 -9.44 5.85
N PHE A 10 -5.45 -8.74 6.42
CA PHE A 10 -6.66 -8.37 5.68
C PHE A 10 -6.35 -7.53 4.43
N SER A 11 -5.46 -6.55 4.59
CA SER A 11 -5.00 -5.75 3.45
C SER A 11 -4.00 -6.48 2.56
N ALA A 12 -3.36 -7.56 3.03
CA ALA A 12 -2.54 -8.41 2.17
C ALA A 12 -3.42 -9.17 1.18
N ASP A 13 -4.58 -9.68 1.63
CA ASP A 13 -5.59 -10.25 0.73
C ASP A 13 -6.05 -9.22 -0.32
N LEU A 14 -6.27 -7.96 0.10
CA LEU A 14 -6.59 -6.88 -0.84
C LEU A 14 -5.46 -6.64 -1.84
N THR A 15 -4.20 -6.62 -1.39
CA THR A 15 -3.05 -6.49 -2.31
C THR A 15 -3.04 -7.61 -3.33
N ILE A 16 -3.30 -8.86 -2.92
CA ILE A 16 -3.35 -10.00 -3.85
C ILE A 16 -4.50 -9.87 -4.87
N ILE A 17 -5.66 -9.36 -4.44
CA ILE A 17 -6.77 -9.12 -5.36
C ILE A 17 -6.35 -8.11 -6.43
N GLU A 18 -5.87 -6.93 -6.03
CA GLU A 18 -5.49 -5.86 -6.97
C GLU A 18 -4.29 -6.26 -7.85
N GLU A 19 -3.25 -6.85 -7.26
CA GLU A 19 -2.04 -7.26 -7.98
C GLU A 19 -2.32 -8.46 -8.90
N GLY A 20 -3.24 -9.35 -8.50
CA GLY A 20 -3.72 -10.43 -9.35
C GLY A 20 -4.52 -9.92 -10.55
N TYR A 21 -5.40 -8.95 -10.35
CA TYR A 21 -6.11 -8.29 -11.46
C TYR A 21 -5.14 -7.57 -12.40
N GLU A 22 -4.16 -6.83 -11.86
CA GLU A 22 -3.13 -6.16 -12.65
C GLU A 22 -2.30 -7.16 -13.47
N LEU A 23 -1.93 -8.30 -12.88
CA LEU A 23 -1.19 -9.34 -13.60
C LEU A 23 -2.00 -9.90 -14.77
N ILE A 24 -3.27 -10.22 -14.54
CA ILE A 24 -4.17 -10.73 -15.59
C ILE A 24 -4.31 -9.69 -16.70
N ASP A 25 -4.49 -8.42 -16.36
CA ASP A 25 -4.56 -7.33 -17.33
C ASP A 25 -3.28 -7.23 -18.17
N ARG A 26 -2.10 -7.21 -17.53
CA ARG A 26 -0.82 -7.15 -18.25
C ARG A 26 -0.61 -8.35 -19.19
N ILE A 27 -1.01 -9.56 -18.78
CA ILE A 27 -0.91 -10.76 -19.61
C ILE A 27 -1.87 -10.71 -20.81
N THR A 28 -3.11 -10.27 -20.58
CA THR A 28 -4.17 -10.30 -21.61
C THR A 28 -4.09 -9.15 -22.59
N ASN A 29 -3.64 -7.97 -22.14
CA ASN A 29 -3.65 -6.73 -22.91
C ASN A 29 -2.26 -6.25 -23.34
N GLY A 30 -1.22 -7.10 -23.21
CA GLY A 30 0.14 -6.79 -23.67
C GLY A 30 0.87 -5.74 -22.82
N GLY A 31 0.59 -5.72 -21.52
CA GLY A 31 1.29 -4.88 -20.55
C GLY A 31 2.74 -5.29 -20.33
N LYS A 32 3.49 -4.46 -19.59
CA LYS A 32 4.92 -4.69 -19.33
C LYS A 32 5.13 -5.92 -18.43
N LEU A 33 5.92 -6.87 -18.93
CA LEU A 33 6.30 -8.10 -18.22
C LEU A 33 7.83 -8.26 -18.17
N PRO A 34 8.40 -8.88 -17.11
CA PRO A 34 7.72 -9.45 -15.95
C PRO A 34 7.07 -8.38 -15.06
N MET A 35 5.96 -8.70 -14.40
CA MET A 35 5.44 -7.87 -13.32
C MET A 35 6.19 -8.21 -12.03
N ILE A 36 6.63 -7.20 -11.31
CA ILE A 36 7.43 -7.32 -10.08
C ILE A 36 6.65 -6.71 -8.92
N THR A 37 6.65 -7.39 -7.79
CA THR A 37 5.94 -6.93 -6.60
C THR A 37 6.45 -5.58 -6.08
N SER A 38 5.54 -4.76 -5.56
CA SER A 38 5.84 -3.41 -5.04
C SER A 38 5.74 -3.28 -3.50
N CYS A 39 5.36 -4.36 -2.80
CA CYS A 39 4.98 -4.30 -1.39
C CYS A 39 6.15 -4.10 -0.40
N SER A 40 7.40 -4.33 -0.82
CA SER A 40 8.60 -4.19 0.00
C SER A 40 9.25 -2.82 -0.21
N PRO A 41 9.23 -1.91 0.78
CA PRO A 41 9.80 -0.57 0.61
C PRO A 41 11.33 -0.57 0.48
N GLY A 42 12.02 -1.59 1.01
CA GLY A 42 13.45 -1.75 0.77
C GLY A 42 13.75 -2.04 -0.71
N TRP A 43 12.90 -2.83 -1.35
CA TRP A 43 12.98 -3.09 -2.79
C TRP A 43 12.64 -1.85 -3.59
N ILE A 44 11.55 -1.14 -3.26
CA ILE A 44 11.19 0.11 -3.94
C ILE A 44 12.33 1.13 -3.88
N ASN A 45 12.91 1.35 -2.69
CA ASN A 45 14.04 2.26 -2.54
C ASN A 45 15.26 1.84 -3.38
N TYR A 46 15.49 0.53 -3.52
CA TYR A 46 16.56 0.01 -4.37
C TYR A 46 16.28 0.29 -5.85
N VAL A 47 15.05 0.02 -6.34
CA VAL A 47 14.66 0.27 -7.73
C VAL A 47 14.74 1.74 -8.09
N GLU A 48 14.22 2.61 -7.22
CA GLU A 48 14.27 4.07 -7.42
C GLU A 48 15.71 4.60 -7.45
N GLY A 49 16.64 3.97 -6.73
CA GLY A 49 18.05 4.38 -6.68
C GLY A 49 18.94 3.76 -7.76
N TYR A 50 18.67 2.50 -8.15
CA TYR A 50 19.62 1.68 -8.91
C TYR A 50 19.00 0.91 -10.10
N GLY A 51 17.67 0.81 -10.19
CA GLY A 51 16.97 -0.03 -11.16
C GLY A 51 15.93 0.76 -11.96
N ALA A 52 16.29 1.91 -12.51
CA ALA A 52 15.33 2.78 -13.22
C ALA A 52 14.61 2.08 -14.39
N ASP A 53 15.28 1.13 -15.04
CA ASP A 53 14.71 0.28 -16.10
C ASP A 53 13.64 -0.70 -15.60
N LEU A 54 13.60 -0.98 -14.29
CA LEU A 54 12.62 -1.86 -13.65
C LEU A 54 11.37 -1.12 -13.14
N LEU A 55 11.32 0.21 -13.19
CA LEU A 55 10.20 0.99 -12.65
C LEU A 55 8.85 0.62 -13.31
N GLU A 56 8.83 0.43 -14.63
CA GLU A 56 7.61 0.03 -15.36
C GLU A 56 7.19 -1.43 -15.08
N HIS A 57 8.10 -2.23 -14.52
CA HIS A 57 7.83 -3.60 -14.16
C HIS A 57 7.16 -3.72 -12.79
N LEU A 58 7.28 -2.71 -11.93
CA LEU A 58 6.64 -2.73 -10.61
C LEU A 58 5.12 -2.75 -10.73
N SER A 59 4.48 -3.54 -9.87
CA SER A 59 3.04 -3.45 -9.65
C SER A 59 2.68 -2.04 -9.18
N THR A 60 1.58 -1.52 -9.69
CA THR A 60 1.02 -0.23 -9.28
C THR A 60 0.32 -0.30 -7.92
N CYS A 61 0.15 -1.50 -7.38
CA CYS A 61 -0.47 -1.73 -6.09
C CYS A 61 0.35 -1.07 -4.96
N LYS A 62 -0.37 -0.49 -4.00
CA LYS A 62 0.19 -0.11 -2.70
C LYS A 62 0.58 -1.36 -1.91
N SER A 63 1.50 -1.23 -0.96
CA SER A 63 1.76 -2.32 -0.02
C SER A 63 0.57 -2.55 0.92
N PRO A 64 0.47 -3.71 1.58
CA PRO A 64 -0.61 -3.99 2.54
C PRO A 64 -0.72 -2.91 3.63
N GLN A 65 0.40 -2.42 4.17
CA GLN A 65 0.41 -1.32 5.14
C GLN A 65 -0.30 -0.08 4.60
N GLN A 66 0.00 0.32 3.37
CA GLN A 66 -0.53 1.54 2.77
C GLN A 66 -1.97 1.36 2.30
N MET A 67 -2.31 0.20 1.76
CA MET A 67 -3.70 -0.15 1.45
C MET A 67 -4.57 -0.12 2.71
N PHE A 68 -4.09 -0.69 3.82
CA PHE A 68 -4.81 -0.62 5.09
C PHE A 68 -4.98 0.82 5.58
N GLY A 69 -3.90 1.60 5.56
CA GLY A 69 -3.93 3.01 5.95
C GLY A 69 -4.98 3.80 5.17
N ALA A 70 -4.97 3.68 3.84
CA ALA A 70 -5.96 4.30 2.97
C ALA A 70 -7.39 3.83 3.30
N MET A 71 -7.63 2.52 3.43
CA MET A 71 -8.95 1.98 3.78
C MET A 71 -9.45 2.46 5.16
N SER A 72 -8.54 2.58 6.14
CA SER A 72 -8.90 3.02 7.49
C SER A 72 -9.47 4.44 7.50
N LYS A 73 -8.99 5.31 6.60
CA LYS A 73 -9.38 6.73 6.51
C LYS A 73 -10.44 6.99 5.44
N THR A 74 -10.86 5.97 4.70
CA THR A 74 -11.90 6.04 3.68
C THR A 74 -13.06 5.12 4.06
N TYR A 75 -13.01 3.86 3.64
CA TYR A 75 -14.07 2.87 3.85
C TYR A 75 -14.46 2.71 5.32
N TYR A 76 -13.49 2.59 6.23
CA TYR A 76 -13.79 2.43 7.65
C TYR A 76 -14.35 3.71 8.28
N ALA A 77 -13.81 4.86 7.90
CA ALA A 77 -14.25 6.18 8.33
C ALA A 77 -15.71 6.44 7.93
N GLU A 78 -16.05 6.16 6.66
CA GLU A 78 -17.40 6.26 6.12
C GLU A 78 -18.36 5.31 6.83
N LYS A 79 -18.00 4.03 6.95
CA LYS A 79 -18.85 2.99 7.54
C LYS A 79 -19.24 3.29 8.99
N LEU A 80 -18.38 3.94 9.76
CA LEU A 80 -18.65 4.31 11.14
C LEU A 80 -19.04 5.77 11.33
N ASN A 81 -19.18 6.53 10.25
CA ASN A 81 -19.45 7.97 10.28
C ASN A 81 -18.46 8.74 11.17
N ILE A 82 -17.17 8.40 11.05
CA ILE A 82 -16.06 9.04 11.76
C ILE A 82 -15.32 9.92 10.76
N HIS A 83 -15.08 11.18 11.11
CA HIS A 83 -14.26 12.05 10.27
C HIS A 83 -12.82 11.53 10.19
N PRO A 84 -12.20 11.39 8.99
CA PRO A 84 -10.88 10.78 8.82
C PRO A 84 -9.77 11.40 9.68
N SER A 85 -9.83 12.71 9.95
CA SER A 85 -8.86 13.40 10.83
C SER A 85 -8.86 12.91 12.29
N LYS A 86 -9.90 12.17 12.71
CA LYS A 86 -10.01 11.56 14.04
C LYS A 86 -9.42 10.16 14.10
N ILE A 87 -8.96 9.60 12.98
CA ILE A 87 -8.40 8.26 12.89
C ILE A 87 -6.88 8.35 12.83
N PHE A 88 -6.24 7.78 13.85
CA PHE A 88 -4.79 7.62 13.91
C PHE A 88 -4.44 6.14 13.72
N THR A 89 -3.68 5.83 12.66
CA THR A 89 -3.41 4.45 12.23
C THR A 89 -1.99 4.07 12.63
N VAL A 90 -1.85 3.21 13.64
CA VAL A 90 -0.53 2.73 14.06
C VAL A 90 -0.23 1.39 13.41
N SER A 91 0.85 1.34 12.64
CA SER A 91 1.33 0.11 12.02
C SER A 91 2.44 -0.54 12.83
N ILE A 92 2.34 -1.87 13.04
CA ILE A 92 3.37 -2.68 13.69
C ILE A 92 3.98 -3.59 12.62
N MET A 93 5.22 -3.28 12.24
CA MET A 93 5.89 -3.97 11.13
C MET A 93 7.23 -4.55 11.56
N PRO A 94 7.61 -5.76 11.09
CA PRO A 94 8.94 -6.33 11.29
C PRO A 94 9.98 -5.72 10.32
N CYS A 95 9.85 -4.43 9.98
CA CYS A 95 10.66 -3.77 8.97
C CYS A 95 10.89 -2.30 9.32
N THR A 96 12.15 -1.85 9.27
CA THR A 96 12.50 -0.45 9.48
C THR A 96 12.15 0.42 8.27
N ALA A 97 12.29 -0.10 7.04
CA ALA A 97 11.96 0.63 5.81
C ALA A 97 10.46 0.96 5.69
N LYS A 98 9.58 0.22 6.37
CA LYS A 98 8.15 0.55 6.47
C LYS A 98 7.89 1.91 7.15
N LYS A 99 8.80 2.36 8.02
CA LYS A 99 8.75 3.72 8.59
C LYS A 99 8.98 4.79 7.53
N PHE A 100 9.92 4.54 6.61
CA PHE A 100 10.16 5.45 5.48
C PHE A 100 8.95 5.46 4.55
N GLU A 101 8.40 4.28 4.23
CA GLU A 101 7.21 4.15 3.39
C GLU A 101 6.01 4.93 3.94
N ALA A 102 5.74 4.83 5.24
CA ALA A 102 4.66 5.57 5.91
C ALA A 102 4.80 7.09 5.78
N ASN A 103 6.03 7.60 5.62
CA ASN A 103 6.32 9.03 5.51
C ASN A 103 6.47 9.52 4.06
N ARG A 104 6.22 8.67 3.05
CA ARG A 104 6.23 9.10 1.64
C ARG A 104 5.11 10.10 1.40
N LYS A 105 5.42 11.23 0.75
CA LYS A 105 4.49 12.38 0.64
C LYS A 105 3.22 12.05 -0.12
N GLU A 106 3.32 11.14 -1.08
CA GLU A 106 2.25 10.63 -1.94
C GLU A 106 1.32 9.64 -1.23
N MET A 107 1.66 9.14 -0.04
CA MET A 107 0.83 8.21 0.74
C MET A 107 -0.20 8.98 1.57
N ASN A 108 -1.15 9.62 0.89
CA ASN A 108 -2.12 10.53 1.49
C ASN A 108 -3.53 10.45 0.87
N SER A 109 -4.05 9.25 0.62
CA SER A 109 -5.22 8.96 -0.25
C SER A 109 -6.50 9.75 0.05
N TYR A 110 -6.60 10.44 1.19
CA TYR A 110 -7.74 11.31 1.53
C TYR A 110 -7.33 12.67 2.12
N GLY A 111 -6.17 13.20 1.71
CA GLY A 111 -5.61 14.47 2.23
C GLY A 111 -5.00 14.37 3.63
N PHE A 112 -5.00 13.17 4.22
CA PHE A 112 -4.31 12.81 5.45
C PHE A 112 -3.30 11.70 5.15
N PRO A 113 -2.16 11.63 5.87
CA PRO A 113 -1.23 10.50 5.74
C PRO A 113 -1.96 9.17 5.89
N ASP A 114 -1.64 8.14 5.10
CA ASP A 114 -2.35 6.86 5.17
C ASP A 114 -2.10 6.13 6.49
N VAL A 115 -0.84 6.07 6.93
CA VAL A 115 -0.40 5.49 8.21
C VAL A 115 0.08 6.59 9.13
#